data_AF-C5D729-F1
#
_entry.id   AF-C5D729-F1
#
_cell.length_a   1.000
_cell.length_b   1.000
_cell.length_c   1.000
_cell.angle_alpha   90.00
_cell.angle_beta   90.00
_cell.angle_gamma   90.00
#
_symmetry.space_group_name_H-M   'P 1'
#
loop_
_entity.id
_entity.type
_entity.pdbx_description
1 polymer ?
#
loop_
_entity_poly.entity_id
_entity_poly.type
_entity_poly.pdbx_seq_one_letter_code
_entity_poly.pdbx_strand_id
1 'polypeptide(L)'
;MNKFSFTKMHGLGNSYIYVNMFEETIPESLLSSLAVKVSNVNTGIGADGMILICPSEVAPVKMRIFNSDGSEGKNCGNGLRCVAKYAYEHGMVKDRSFFIETLSGLVKAEVTVENGAVTNVTIDMGKPRLKRSEIPMIGLDAERVVAEPFEVDGKQYEITAVSMGNPHVIFYVDDITTAPVTTLGPIVEKDERFPEGVNVEFVEVVNDHELHFRVWERGSGVTQACGTGACAAVVASVLNGKTARNKETVVHLAGGDLIITWTDEGNVRMTGPAETICTGVYYY
;
A
#
# COMPACT_ATOMS: atom_id res chain seq x y z
N MET A 1 17.53 25.47 18.33
CA MET A 1 16.96 25.07 17.03
C MET A 1 17.41 23.65 16.82
N ASN A 2 16.46 22.73 16.78
CA ASN A 2 16.76 21.31 16.67
C ASN A 2 16.88 20.93 15.19
N LYS A 3 17.47 19.77 14.92
CA LYS A 3 17.61 19.25 13.56
C LYS A 3 17.70 17.73 13.58
N PHE A 4 17.37 17.11 12.45
CA PHE A 4 17.63 15.70 12.18
C PHE A 4 18.00 15.50 10.71
N SER A 5 18.79 14.47 10.44
CA SER A 5 19.05 13.99 9.08
C SER A 5 17.85 13.19 8.57
N PHE A 6 17.54 13.31 7.30
CA PHE A 6 16.43 12.60 6.68
C PHE A 6 16.80 12.08 5.29
N THR A 7 16.04 11.08 4.85
CA THR A 7 16.01 10.62 3.46
C THR A 7 14.56 10.70 2.97
N LYS A 8 14.31 11.41 1.87
CA LYS A 8 13.01 11.37 1.21
C LYS A 8 13.03 10.24 0.20
N MET A 9 12.11 9.29 0.34
CA MET A 9 11.97 8.14 -0.57
C MET A 9 10.53 8.02 -1.03
N HIS A 10 10.31 7.34 -2.17
CA HIS A 10 8.98 7.00 -2.63
C HIS A 10 8.89 5.55 -3.12
N GLY A 11 7.69 4.99 -3.01
CA GLY A 11 7.28 3.79 -3.71
C GLY A 11 6.13 4.13 -4.65
N LEU A 12 6.40 4.15 -5.96
CA LEU A 12 5.41 4.48 -7.00
C LEU A 12 4.67 5.82 -6.79
N GLY A 13 5.42 6.81 -6.29
CA GLY A 13 4.98 8.20 -6.16
C GLY A 13 4.45 8.56 -4.77
N ASN A 14 4.05 7.58 -3.97
CA ASN A 14 3.75 7.78 -2.56
C ASN A 14 5.05 7.96 -1.78
N SER A 15 5.26 9.15 -1.21
CA SER A 15 6.56 9.60 -0.69
C SER A 15 6.49 9.97 0.79
N TYR A 16 7.51 9.59 1.54
CA TYR A 16 7.63 9.88 2.98
C TYR A 16 9.02 10.44 3.29
N ILE A 17 9.10 11.17 4.40
CA ILE A 17 10.36 11.55 5.03
C ILE A 17 10.79 10.44 5.99
N TYR A 18 11.88 9.76 5.69
CA TYR A 18 12.45 8.68 6.51
C TYR A 18 13.49 9.24 7.46
N VAL A 19 13.36 8.89 8.74
CA VAL A 19 14.29 9.29 9.81
C VAL A 19 14.83 8.05 10.50
N ASN A 20 16.16 7.95 10.57
CA ASN A 20 16.85 6.87 11.24
C ASN A 20 16.95 7.13 12.76
N MET A 21 16.06 6.53 13.54
CA MET A 21 16.02 6.70 15.00
C MET A 21 17.06 5.88 15.76
N PHE A 22 17.96 5.16 15.06
CA PHE A 22 19.18 4.61 15.66
C PHE A 22 20.25 5.69 15.83
N GLU A 23 20.20 6.75 15.02
CA GLU A 23 21.18 7.85 15.01
C GLU A 23 20.56 9.17 15.47
N GLU A 24 19.29 9.40 15.13
CA GLU A 24 18.55 10.61 15.45
C GLU A 24 17.76 10.47 16.75
N THR A 25 17.58 11.58 17.46
CA THR A 25 16.76 11.64 18.67
C THR A 25 15.72 12.74 18.54
N ILE A 26 14.44 12.35 18.51
CA ILE A 26 13.30 13.25 18.46
C ILE A 26 12.39 12.92 19.65
N PRO A 27 12.04 13.89 20.51
CA PRO A 27 11.10 13.66 21.61
C PRO A 27 9.75 13.13 21.13
N GLU A 28 9.22 12.11 21.80
CA GLU A 28 7.94 11.46 21.46
C GLU A 28 6.78 12.47 21.32
N SER A 29 6.72 13.45 22.23
CA SER A 29 5.70 14.51 22.24
C SER A 29 5.75 15.44 21.02
N LEU A 30 6.84 15.43 20.25
CA LEU A 30 6.99 16.26 19.05
C LEU A 30 6.66 15.52 17.75
N LEU A 31 6.66 14.18 17.73
CA LEU A 31 6.58 13.38 16.50
C LEU A 31 5.37 13.74 15.61
N SER A 32 4.18 13.78 16.21
CA SER A 32 2.94 14.14 15.50
C SER A 32 3.03 15.55 14.90
N SER A 33 3.45 16.54 15.69
CA SER A 33 3.58 17.92 15.22
C SER A 33 4.67 18.10 14.17
N LEU A 34 5.74 17.30 14.24
CA LEU A 34 6.84 17.33 13.27
C LEU A 34 6.44 16.69 11.96
N ALA A 35 5.68 15.60 11.99
CA ALA A 35 5.14 14.98 10.78
C ALA A 35 4.32 15.99 9.98
N VAL A 36 3.46 16.79 10.63
CA VAL A 36 2.70 17.86 9.97
C VAL A 36 3.62 18.91 9.37
N LYS A 37 4.58 19.43 10.15
CA LYS A 37 5.48 20.50 9.71
C LYS A 37 6.37 20.07 8.54
N VAL A 38 6.99 18.89 8.63
CA VAL A 38 7.92 18.40 7.63
C VAL A 38 7.21 18.02 6.33
N SER A 39 5.97 17.53 6.43
CA SER A 39 5.16 17.12 5.27
C SER A 39 4.52 18.28 4.54
N ASN A 40 4.50 19.49 5.11
CA ASN A 40 3.97 20.67 4.44
C ASN A 40 4.85 21.05 3.23
N VAL A 41 4.25 21.18 2.05
CA VAL A 41 4.98 21.50 0.79
C VAL A 41 5.48 22.94 0.71
N ASN A 42 4.89 23.87 1.47
CA ASN A 42 5.20 25.30 1.41
C ASN A 42 6.21 25.72 2.49
N THR A 43 6.09 25.15 3.69
CA THR A 43 6.89 25.52 4.86
C THR A 43 7.76 24.38 5.41
N GLY A 44 7.63 23.19 4.83
CA GLY A 44 8.43 22.00 5.13
C GLY A 44 9.17 21.48 3.91
N ILE A 45 9.31 20.15 3.83
CA ILE A 45 9.93 19.45 2.69
C ILE A 45 8.87 19.01 1.68
N GLY A 46 7.66 18.68 2.14
CA GLY A 46 6.59 18.11 1.33
C GLY A 46 6.66 16.59 1.24
N ALA A 47 5.68 15.89 1.79
CA ALA A 47 5.54 14.43 1.71
C ALA A 47 4.12 14.01 2.10
N ASP A 48 3.80 12.73 1.95
CA ASP A 48 2.55 12.14 2.45
C ASP A 48 2.61 11.87 3.96
N GLY A 49 3.80 12.02 4.56
CA GLY A 49 4.03 11.87 5.99
C GLY A 49 5.51 11.73 6.35
N MET A 50 5.74 11.26 7.57
CA MET A 50 7.05 10.92 8.13
C MET A 50 7.06 9.45 8.58
N ILE A 51 8.12 8.72 8.22
CA ILE A 51 8.35 7.35 8.68
C ILE A 51 9.61 7.31 9.53
N LEU A 52 9.50 6.71 10.71
CA LEU A 52 10.62 6.47 11.61
C LEU A 52 11.08 5.02 11.47
N ILE A 53 12.40 4.84 11.36
CA ILE A 53 13.06 3.53 11.38
C ILE A 53 13.74 3.40 12.73
N CYS A 54 13.15 2.60 13.61
CA CYS A 54 13.48 2.51 15.03
C CYS A 54 14.13 1.17 15.40
N PRO A 55 14.85 1.12 16.54
CA PRO A 55 15.16 -0.13 17.21
C PRO A 55 13.90 -0.94 17.53
N SER A 56 14.04 -2.26 17.53
CA SER A 56 12.97 -3.22 17.85
C SER A 56 13.52 -4.33 18.75
N GLU A 57 12.67 -4.84 19.64
CA GLU A 57 12.98 -5.98 20.51
C GLU A 57 12.66 -7.34 19.84
N VAL A 58 11.91 -7.33 18.73
CA VAL A 58 11.36 -8.55 18.09
C VAL A 58 11.73 -8.67 16.61
N ALA A 59 12.35 -7.64 16.03
CA ALA A 59 12.83 -7.59 14.66
C ALA A 59 14.12 -6.75 14.60
N PRO A 60 14.87 -6.77 13.50
CA PRO A 60 16.02 -5.87 13.33
C PRO A 60 15.64 -4.38 13.30
N VAL A 61 14.45 -4.05 12.80
CA VAL A 61 13.93 -2.68 12.71
C VAL A 61 12.44 -2.63 12.98
N LYS A 62 11.98 -1.51 13.54
CA LYS A 62 10.57 -1.14 13.71
C LYS A 62 10.24 0.06 12.85
N MET A 63 9.08 0.01 12.20
CA MET A 63 8.53 1.09 11.39
C MET A 63 7.39 1.78 12.13
N ARG A 64 7.48 3.10 12.28
CA ARG A 64 6.36 3.95 12.75
C ARG A 64 6.02 4.96 11.67
N ILE A 65 4.73 5.10 11.33
CA ILE A 65 4.27 6.02 10.29
C ILE A 65 3.48 7.14 10.95
N PHE A 66 3.79 8.38 10.61
CA PHE A 66 2.97 9.53 10.92
C PHE A 66 2.48 10.15 9.60
N ASN A 67 1.17 10.25 9.44
CA ASN A 67 0.56 10.88 8.27
C ASN A 67 0.84 12.39 8.27
N SER A 68 0.59 13.04 7.14
CA SER A 68 0.76 14.49 6.96
C SER A 68 -0.15 15.34 7.87
N ASP A 69 -1.21 14.76 8.44
CA ASP A 69 -2.07 15.37 9.48
C ASP A 69 -1.57 15.13 10.92
N GLY A 70 -0.49 14.38 11.08
CA GLY A 70 0.14 14.06 12.37
C GLY A 70 -0.42 12.81 13.06
N SER A 71 -1.44 12.15 12.51
CA SER A 71 -1.95 10.89 13.05
C SER A 71 -0.96 9.74 12.83
N GLU A 72 -0.86 8.81 13.78
CA GLU A 72 -0.01 7.62 13.62
C GLU A 72 -0.76 6.52 12.85
N GLY A 73 -0.21 6.14 11.69
CA GLY A 73 -0.77 5.14 10.79
C GLY A 73 -0.37 3.70 11.15
N LYS A 74 -1.22 2.74 10.82
CA LYS A 74 -1.00 1.31 11.16
C LYS A 74 -0.12 0.56 10.18
N ASN A 75 -0.27 0.82 8.88
CA ASN A 75 0.42 0.13 7.79
C ASN A 75 0.52 1.04 6.57
N CYS A 76 1.60 0.90 5.80
CA CYS A 76 1.79 1.51 4.48
C CYS A 76 2.68 0.59 3.65
N GLY A 77 2.10 -0.08 2.64
CA GLY A 77 2.84 -1.05 1.81
C GLY A 77 3.98 -0.41 1.02
N ASN A 78 3.80 0.82 0.54
CA ASN A 78 4.86 1.58 -0.14
C ASN A 78 5.97 1.99 0.83
N GLY A 79 5.59 2.40 2.05
CA GLY A 79 6.52 2.72 3.12
C GLY A 79 7.41 1.55 3.52
N LEU A 80 6.82 0.36 3.63
CA LEU A 80 7.54 -0.89 3.95
C LEU A 80 8.66 -1.20 2.95
N ARG A 81 8.42 -1.01 1.65
CA ARG A 81 9.46 -1.21 0.62
C ARG A 81 10.64 -0.26 0.83
N CYS A 82 10.36 1.00 1.12
CA CYS A 82 11.41 1.98 1.40
C CYS A 82 12.16 1.70 2.70
N VAL A 83 11.48 1.29 3.78
CA VAL A 83 12.14 0.89 5.03
C VAL A 83 13.05 -0.31 4.82
N ALA A 84 12.60 -1.33 4.10
CA ALA A 84 13.41 -2.50 3.80
C ALA A 84 14.68 -2.14 3.00
N LYS A 85 14.52 -1.31 1.96
CA LYS A 85 15.64 -0.77 1.19
C LYS A 85 16.61 0.00 2.09
N TYR A 86 16.10 0.95 2.87
CA TYR A 86 16.90 1.78 3.75
C TYR A 86 17.70 0.94 4.76
N ALA A 87 17.02 0.01 5.44
CA ALA A 87 17.63 -0.84 6.45
C ALA A 87 18.77 -1.69 5.88
N TYR A 88 18.59 -2.26 4.68
CA TYR A 88 19.60 -3.06 4.02
C TYR A 88 20.79 -2.21 3.54
N GLU A 89 20.53 -1.10 2.86
CA GLU A 89 21.59 -0.23 2.31
C GLU A 89 22.40 0.50 3.38
N HIS A 90 21.82 0.75 4.56
CA HIS A 90 22.52 1.36 5.71
C HIS A 90 23.10 0.31 6.67
N GLY A 91 23.10 -0.98 6.31
CA GLY A 91 23.74 -2.04 7.09
C GLY A 91 23.06 -2.36 8.44
N MET A 92 21.81 -1.94 8.63
CA MET A 92 21.01 -2.30 9.81
C MET A 92 20.63 -3.79 9.79
N VAL A 93 20.53 -4.35 8.60
CA VAL A 93 20.33 -5.78 8.34
C VAL A 93 21.39 -6.28 7.37
N LYS A 94 21.76 -7.56 7.49
CA LYS A 94 22.73 -8.22 6.60
C LYS A 94 22.07 -9.20 5.64
N ASP A 95 21.02 -9.88 6.12
CA ASP A 95 20.29 -10.84 5.32
C ASP A 95 19.37 -10.16 4.32
N ARG A 96 19.19 -10.77 3.15
CA ARG A 96 18.27 -10.26 2.13
C ARG A 96 16.81 -10.45 2.50
N SER A 97 16.50 -11.34 3.45
CA SER A 97 15.15 -11.54 3.97
C SER A 97 15.15 -11.34 5.48
N PHE A 98 14.25 -10.49 5.95
CA PHE A 98 14.16 -10.10 7.36
C PHE A 98 12.74 -9.63 7.70
N PHE A 99 12.47 -9.49 8.99
CA PHE A 99 11.20 -8.96 9.48
C PHE A 99 11.31 -7.46 9.79
N ILE A 100 10.20 -6.76 9.64
CA ILE A 100 9.99 -5.37 10.08
C ILE A 100 8.84 -5.40 11.08
N GLU A 101 9.06 -4.86 12.28
CA GLU A 101 7.97 -4.65 13.23
C GLU A 101 7.13 -3.46 12.79
N THR A 102 5.82 -3.64 12.62
CA THR A 102 4.85 -2.55 12.41
C THR A 102 3.83 -2.54 13.54
N LEU A 103 3.00 -1.48 13.59
CA LEU A 103 1.89 -1.40 14.53
C LEU A 103 0.85 -2.52 14.33
N SER A 104 0.84 -3.17 13.16
CA SER A 104 -0.05 -4.29 12.82
C SER A 104 0.58 -5.67 13.02
N GLY A 105 1.84 -5.74 13.45
CA GLY A 105 2.59 -6.98 13.67
C GLY A 105 3.87 -7.07 12.84
N LEU A 106 4.47 -8.26 12.81
CA LEU A 106 5.67 -8.51 12.02
C LEU A 106 5.34 -8.69 10.54
N VAL A 107 6.05 -7.97 9.69
CA VAL A 107 5.94 -8.07 8.23
C VAL A 107 7.26 -8.59 7.67
N LYS A 108 7.20 -9.62 6.81
CA LYS A 108 8.39 -10.15 6.14
C LYS A 108 8.70 -9.31 4.90
N ALA A 109 9.96 -8.89 4.78
CA ALA A 109 10.49 -8.24 3.60
C ALA A 109 11.62 -9.08 2.98
N GLU A 110 11.77 -8.98 1.66
CA GLU A 110 12.87 -9.55 0.90
C GLU A 110 13.37 -8.51 -0.11
N VAL A 111 14.68 -8.24 -0.10
CA VAL A 111 15.30 -7.26 -1.00
C VAL A 111 16.01 -7.96 -2.15
N THR A 112 15.76 -7.49 -3.37
CA THR A 112 16.53 -7.83 -4.56
C THR A 112 17.64 -6.81 -4.74
N VAL A 113 18.87 -7.29 -4.81
CA VAL A 113 20.08 -6.46 -4.87
C VAL A 113 20.79 -6.68 -6.18
N GLU A 114 20.98 -5.61 -6.94
CA GLU A 114 21.71 -5.61 -8.21
C GLU A 114 22.76 -4.50 -8.16
N ASN A 115 23.99 -4.81 -8.60
CA ASN A 115 25.10 -3.85 -8.61
C ASN A 115 25.34 -3.13 -7.26
N GLY A 116 25.06 -3.81 -6.15
CA GLY A 116 25.24 -3.28 -4.80
C GLY A 116 24.13 -2.37 -4.28
N ALA A 117 23.05 -2.16 -5.05
CA ALA A 117 21.88 -1.38 -4.64
C ALA A 117 20.61 -2.22 -4.63
N VAL A 118 19.65 -1.88 -3.77
CA VAL A 118 18.33 -2.54 -3.74
C VAL A 118 17.50 -2.00 -4.90
N THR A 119 17.10 -2.87 -5.83
CA THR A 119 16.26 -2.51 -6.98
C THR A 119 14.78 -2.72 -6.70
N ASN A 120 14.45 -3.85 -6.07
CA ASN A 120 13.09 -4.22 -5.74
C ASN A 120 12.99 -4.75 -4.32
N VAL A 121 11.81 -4.60 -3.73
CA VAL A 121 11.47 -5.18 -2.44
C VAL A 121 10.17 -5.95 -2.56
N THR A 122 10.20 -7.20 -2.10
CA THR A 122 9.03 -8.05 -1.92
C THR A 122 8.54 -7.94 -0.48
N ILE A 123 7.27 -7.62 -0.29
CA ILE A 123 6.60 -7.57 1.01
C ILE A 123 5.57 -8.71 1.06
N ASP A 124 5.55 -9.44 2.18
CA ASP A 124 4.45 -10.35 2.51
C ASP A 124 3.25 -9.54 3.04
N MET A 125 2.20 -9.45 2.23
CA MET A 125 0.98 -8.70 2.53
C MET A 125 -0.04 -9.55 3.31
N GLY A 126 0.31 -10.78 3.67
CA GLY A 126 -0.55 -11.72 4.37
C GLY A 126 -1.67 -12.29 3.48
N LYS A 127 -2.63 -12.95 4.11
CA LYS A 127 -3.74 -13.62 3.40
C LYS A 127 -4.90 -12.65 3.16
N PRO A 128 -5.55 -12.72 1.97
CA PRO A 128 -6.77 -11.98 1.74
C PRO A 128 -7.90 -12.58 2.58
N ARG A 129 -8.82 -11.72 3.03
CA ARG A 129 -10.07 -12.10 3.68
C ARG A 129 -11.19 -11.93 2.67
N LEU A 130 -11.96 -12.99 2.48
CA LEU A 130 -12.93 -13.08 1.38
C LEU A 130 -14.37 -13.15 1.87
N LYS A 131 -14.59 -13.53 3.13
CA LYS A 131 -15.94 -13.58 3.70
C LYS A 131 -16.51 -12.18 3.74
N ARG A 132 -17.80 -12.05 3.39
CA ARG A 132 -18.48 -10.75 3.37
C ARG A 132 -18.31 -9.99 4.69
N SER A 133 -18.41 -10.69 5.81
CA SER A 133 -18.25 -10.14 7.16
C SER A 133 -16.82 -9.67 7.49
N GLU A 134 -15.79 -10.20 6.81
CA GLU A 134 -14.39 -9.78 6.99
C GLU A 134 -13.98 -8.63 6.06
N ILE A 135 -14.83 -8.31 5.06
CA ILE A 135 -14.73 -7.13 4.18
C ILE A 135 -15.51 -5.92 4.76
N PRO A 136 -15.98 -6.03 6.01
CA PRO A 136 -17.22 -5.40 6.51
C PRO A 136 -18.24 -4.94 5.45
N MET A 137 -18.77 -5.86 4.64
CA MET A 137 -19.83 -5.55 3.67
C MET A 137 -21.21 -6.04 4.16
N ILE A 138 -22.25 -5.23 4.02
CA ILE A 138 -23.64 -5.59 4.34
C ILE A 138 -24.22 -6.44 3.20
N GLY A 139 -25.03 -7.43 3.56
CA GLY A 139 -25.70 -8.35 2.64
C GLY A 139 -25.89 -9.73 3.25
N LEU A 140 -26.32 -10.69 2.45
CA LEU A 140 -26.41 -12.09 2.89
C LEU A 140 -25.02 -12.64 3.21
N ASP A 141 -24.92 -13.43 4.27
CA ASP A 141 -23.67 -14.08 4.62
C ASP A 141 -23.15 -14.91 3.44
N ALA A 142 -21.87 -14.75 3.13
CA ALA A 142 -21.24 -15.36 1.99
C ALA A 142 -19.74 -15.58 2.28
N GLU A 143 -19.27 -16.79 1.99
CA GLU A 143 -17.86 -17.15 2.16
C GLU A 143 -16.94 -16.35 1.24
N ARG A 144 -17.47 -15.88 0.10
CA ARG A 144 -16.78 -15.03 -0.88
C ARG A 144 -17.80 -14.13 -1.59
N VAL A 145 -17.39 -12.92 -1.94
CA VAL A 145 -18.13 -11.99 -2.82
C VAL A 145 -17.39 -11.93 -4.15
N VAL A 146 -17.87 -12.66 -5.16
CA VAL A 146 -17.21 -12.81 -6.47
C VAL A 146 -18.26 -12.67 -7.57
N ALA A 147 -18.01 -11.75 -8.52
CA ALA A 147 -18.94 -11.39 -9.60
C ALA A 147 -20.39 -11.17 -9.12
N GLU A 148 -20.54 -10.52 -7.97
CA GLU A 148 -21.84 -10.27 -7.37
C GLU A 148 -22.54 -9.11 -8.09
N PRO A 149 -23.82 -9.25 -8.48
CA PRO A 149 -24.60 -8.16 -9.03
C PRO A 149 -24.64 -6.96 -8.07
N PHE A 150 -24.32 -5.79 -8.59
CA PHE A 150 -24.18 -4.56 -7.81
C PHE A 150 -24.80 -3.40 -8.57
N GLU A 151 -26.02 -3.03 -8.16
CA GLU A 151 -26.69 -1.87 -8.71
C GLU A 151 -26.23 -0.60 -8.00
N VAL A 152 -25.84 0.41 -8.78
CA VAL A 152 -25.54 1.77 -8.31
C VAL A 152 -26.06 2.77 -9.33
N ASP A 153 -26.85 3.74 -8.87
CA ASP A 153 -27.41 4.80 -9.70
C ASP A 153 -28.17 4.27 -10.94
N GLY A 154 -28.94 3.19 -10.75
CA GLY A 154 -29.72 2.53 -11.79
C GLY A 154 -28.89 1.75 -12.83
N LYS A 155 -27.57 1.66 -12.67
CA LYS A 155 -26.69 0.84 -13.52
C LYS A 155 -26.31 -0.44 -12.80
N GLN A 156 -26.36 -1.55 -13.53
CA GLN A 156 -25.94 -2.86 -13.06
C GLN A 156 -24.45 -3.05 -13.33
N TYR A 157 -23.72 -3.49 -12.32
CA TYR A 157 -22.33 -3.92 -12.40
C TYR A 157 -22.18 -5.31 -11.79
N GLU A 158 -21.00 -5.91 -11.97
CA GLU A 158 -20.56 -7.05 -11.17
C GLU A 158 -19.34 -6.63 -10.37
N ILE A 159 -19.34 -6.95 -9.08
CA ILE A 159 -18.22 -6.64 -8.19
C ILE A 159 -17.57 -7.91 -7.63
N THR A 160 -16.29 -7.81 -7.33
CA THR A 160 -15.62 -8.74 -6.44
C THR A 160 -15.08 -7.95 -5.25
N ALA A 161 -15.35 -8.41 -4.03
CA ALA A 161 -14.93 -7.71 -2.83
C ALA A 161 -13.87 -8.53 -2.10
N VAL A 162 -12.81 -7.86 -1.64
CA VAL A 162 -11.65 -8.47 -0.99
C VAL A 162 -11.20 -7.57 0.15
N SER A 163 -10.69 -8.13 1.23
CA SER A 163 -10.00 -7.37 2.27
C SER A 163 -8.55 -7.82 2.39
N MET A 164 -7.63 -6.86 2.29
CA MET A 164 -6.19 -7.04 2.59
C MET A 164 -5.84 -6.49 3.99
N GLY A 165 -6.84 -6.45 4.88
CA GLY A 165 -6.79 -5.72 6.16
C GLY A 165 -7.53 -4.38 6.11
N ASN A 166 -7.84 -3.90 4.91
CA ASN A 166 -8.75 -2.81 4.58
C ASN A 166 -9.66 -3.25 3.41
N PRO A 167 -10.88 -2.70 3.29
CA PRO A 167 -11.87 -3.16 2.31
C PRO A 167 -11.58 -2.63 0.89
N HIS A 168 -11.75 -3.51 -0.09
CA HIS A 168 -11.56 -3.26 -1.52
C HIS A 168 -12.75 -3.83 -2.32
N VAL A 169 -13.15 -3.10 -3.36
CA VAL A 169 -14.16 -3.53 -4.32
C VAL A 169 -13.65 -3.32 -5.74
N ILE A 170 -13.63 -4.41 -6.50
CA ILE A 170 -13.03 -4.47 -7.82
C ILE A 170 -14.13 -4.50 -8.87
N PHE A 171 -14.04 -3.55 -9.79
CA PHE A 171 -14.81 -3.49 -11.03
C PHE A 171 -13.90 -3.81 -12.21
N TYR A 172 -14.34 -4.72 -13.09
CA TYR A 172 -13.67 -4.92 -14.36
C TYR A 172 -14.20 -3.94 -15.40
N VAL A 173 -13.29 -3.39 -16.20
CA VAL A 173 -13.57 -2.47 -17.29
C VAL A 173 -12.87 -2.94 -18.57
N ASP A 174 -13.41 -2.57 -19.72
CA ASP A 174 -12.83 -2.91 -21.01
C ASP A 174 -11.65 -2.01 -21.40
N ASP A 175 -11.64 -0.76 -20.93
CA ASP A 175 -10.59 0.22 -21.19
C ASP A 175 -10.33 1.05 -19.92
N ILE A 176 -9.13 0.91 -19.37
CA ILE A 176 -8.74 1.60 -18.13
C ILE A 176 -8.74 3.13 -18.27
N THR A 177 -8.55 3.66 -19.48
CA THR A 177 -8.46 5.11 -19.73
C THR A 177 -9.80 5.82 -19.64
N THR A 178 -10.90 5.08 -19.81
CA THR A 178 -12.28 5.57 -19.71
C THR A 178 -13.01 5.09 -18.45
N ALA A 179 -12.30 4.42 -17.54
CA ALA A 179 -12.86 3.92 -16.29
C ALA A 179 -13.52 5.07 -15.48
N PRO A 180 -14.70 4.85 -14.88
CA PRO A 180 -15.45 5.87 -14.16
C PRO A 180 -14.88 6.14 -12.75
N VAL A 181 -13.56 6.35 -12.64
CA VAL A 181 -12.86 6.46 -11.36
C VAL A 181 -13.40 7.61 -10.50
N THR A 182 -13.63 8.77 -11.11
CA THR A 182 -14.08 9.99 -10.42
C THR A 182 -15.60 10.15 -10.38
N THR A 183 -16.35 9.34 -11.14
CA THR A 183 -17.82 9.42 -11.20
C THR A 183 -18.50 8.31 -10.42
N LEU A 184 -17.99 7.08 -10.51
CA LEU A 184 -18.50 5.93 -9.75
C LEU A 184 -17.76 5.75 -8.43
N GLY A 185 -16.43 5.95 -8.41
CA GLY A 185 -15.60 5.77 -7.22
C GLY A 185 -16.13 6.47 -5.95
N PRO A 186 -16.43 7.79 -5.97
CA PRO A 186 -16.94 8.50 -4.78
C PRO A 186 -18.32 8.03 -4.31
N ILE A 187 -19.14 7.51 -5.24
CA ILE A 187 -20.47 6.99 -4.91
C ILE A 187 -20.32 5.65 -4.19
N VAL A 188 -19.52 4.75 -4.76
CA VAL A 188 -19.31 3.40 -4.20
C VAL A 188 -18.52 3.45 -2.89
N GLU A 189 -17.54 4.35 -2.76
CA GLU A 189 -16.78 4.56 -1.53
C GLU A 189 -17.70 4.74 -0.31
N LYS A 190 -18.84 5.40 -0.52
CA LYS A 190 -19.81 5.79 0.53
C LYS A 190 -21.13 5.02 0.45
N ASP A 191 -21.17 3.95 -0.35
CA ASP A 191 -22.36 3.13 -0.48
C ASP A 191 -22.72 2.49 0.87
N GLU A 192 -24.01 2.43 1.19
CA GLU A 192 -24.51 1.93 2.47
C GLU A 192 -24.10 0.48 2.75
N ARG A 193 -23.80 -0.30 1.71
CA ARG A 193 -23.30 -1.67 1.84
C ARG A 193 -21.89 -1.73 2.42
N PHE A 194 -21.14 -0.64 2.44
CA PHE A 194 -19.80 -0.55 3.02
C PHE A 194 -19.80 0.43 4.21
N PRO A 195 -20.23 0.01 5.41
CA PRO A 195 -20.35 0.87 6.59
C PRO A 195 -19.06 1.56 7.02
N GLU A 196 -17.90 0.98 6.72
CA GLU A 196 -16.60 1.59 6.98
C GLU A 196 -16.06 2.39 5.78
N GLY A 197 -16.82 2.50 4.69
CA GLY A 197 -16.37 2.91 3.36
C GLY A 197 -15.43 1.89 2.71
N VAL A 198 -15.18 2.03 1.40
CA VAL A 198 -14.41 1.05 0.61
C VAL A 198 -13.46 1.72 -0.38
N ASN A 199 -12.32 1.08 -0.66
CA ASN A 199 -11.46 1.47 -1.80
C ASN A 199 -12.03 0.86 -3.08
N VAL A 200 -12.12 1.65 -4.15
CA VAL A 200 -12.79 1.26 -5.38
C VAL A 200 -11.76 1.13 -6.49
N GLU A 201 -11.49 -0.11 -6.89
CA GLU A 201 -10.52 -0.43 -7.93
C GLU A 201 -11.22 -0.68 -9.28
N PHE A 202 -10.63 -0.15 -10.33
CA PHE A 202 -10.99 -0.42 -11.71
C PHE A 202 -9.84 -1.17 -12.38
N VAL A 203 -10.17 -2.29 -13.01
CA VAL A 203 -9.18 -3.22 -13.56
C VAL A 203 -9.54 -3.56 -15.00
N GLU A 204 -8.60 -3.32 -15.90
CA GLU A 204 -8.61 -3.87 -17.26
C GLU A 204 -7.69 -5.09 -17.27
N VAL A 205 -8.20 -6.23 -17.76
CA VAL A 205 -7.39 -7.45 -17.89
C VAL A 205 -6.76 -7.48 -19.27
N VAL A 206 -5.45 -7.29 -19.32
CA VAL A 206 -4.69 -7.30 -20.58
C VAL A 206 -4.47 -8.75 -21.04
N ASN A 207 -4.05 -9.62 -20.12
CA ASN A 207 -3.89 -11.05 -20.34
C ASN A 207 -3.89 -11.80 -18.98
N ASP A 208 -3.54 -13.10 -18.98
CA ASP A 208 -3.60 -13.95 -17.79
C ASP A 208 -2.51 -13.68 -16.72
N HIS A 209 -1.67 -12.66 -16.92
CA HIS A 209 -0.58 -12.25 -16.03
C HIS A 209 -0.33 -10.73 -16.03
N GLU A 210 -1.25 -9.93 -16.55
CA GLU A 210 -1.05 -8.49 -16.71
C GLU A 210 -2.38 -7.73 -16.60
N LEU A 211 -2.39 -6.70 -15.75
CA LEU A 211 -3.56 -5.87 -15.43
C LEU A 211 -3.20 -4.39 -15.56
N HIS A 212 -4.09 -3.58 -16.14
CA HIS A 212 -4.05 -2.13 -15.90
C HIS A 212 -4.94 -1.78 -14.70
N PHE A 213 -4.51 -0.76 -13.93
CA PHE A 213 -5.11 -0.44 -12.64
C PHE A 213 -5.32 1.07 -12.42
N ARG A 214 -6.49 1.40 -11.89
CA ARG A 214 -6.83 2.72 -11.34
C ARG A 214 -7.65 2.53 -10.07
N VAL A 215 -7.56 3.49 -9.15
CA VAL A 215 -8.22 3.41 -7.85
C VAL A 215 -8.81 4.75 -7.44
N TRP A 216 -9.96 4.69 -6.80
CA TRP A 216 -10.47 5.71 -5.90
C TRP A 216 -10.28 5.22 -4.46
N GLU A 217 -9.30 5.77 -3.77
CA GLU A 217 -8.99 5.40 -2.39
C GLU A 217 -9.93 6.08 -1.40
N ARG A 218 -10.35 5.29 -0.41
CA ARG A 218 -11.20 5.73 0.68
C ARG A 218 -10.53 6.87 1.45
N GLY A 219 -11.16 8.04 1.44
CA GLY A 219 -10.68 9.26 2.10
C GLY A 219 -9.60 10.06 1.35
N SER A 220 -9.06 9.53 0.25
CA SER A 220 -7.96 10.17 -0.51
C SER A 220 -8.35 10.54 -1.95
N GLY A 221 -9.32 9.84 -2.54
CA GLY A 221 -9.67 10.00 -3.95
C GLY A 221 -8.68 9.29 -4.88
N VAL A 222 -8.36 9.89 -6.04
CA VAL A 222 -7.49 9.24 -7.03
C VAL A 222 -6.03 9.31 -6.59
N THR A 223 -5.41 8.15 -6.37
CA THR A 223 -3.99 8.04 -5.99
C THR A 223 -3.14 7.44 -7.12
N GLN A 224 -1.82 7.68 -7.07
CA GLN A 224 -0.88 7.14 -8.06
C GLN A 224 -0.60 5.65 -7.85
N ALA A 225 -0.68 5.17 -6.61
CA ALA A 225 -0.42 3.79 -6.27
C ALA A 225 -1.12 3.39 -4.97
N CYS A 226 -1.76 2.21 -5.00
CA CYS A 226 -2.35 1.56 -3.84
C CYS A 226 -1.87 0.11 -3.77
N GLY A 227 -0.93 -0.20 -2.86
CA GLY A 227 -0.35 -1.53 -2.78
C GLY A 227 -1.35 -2.62 -2.37
N THR A 228 -2.20 -2.34 -1.38
CA THR A 228 -3.26 -3.27 -0.96
C THR A 228 -4.34 -3.41 -2.03
N GLY A 229 -4.68 -2.33 -2.75
CA GLY A 229 -5.61 -2.36 -3.89
C GLY A 229 -5.09 -3.21 -5.05
N ALA A 230 -3.81 -3.08 -5.41
CA ALA A 230 -3.19 -3.95 -6.41
C ALA A 230 -3.20 -5.43 -5.99
N CYS A 231 -2.93 -5.72 -4.71
CA CYS A 231 -3.05 -7.06 -4.16
C CYS A 231 -4.48 -7.60 -4.28
N ALA A 232 -5.47 -6.80 -3.88
CA ALA A 232 -6.89 -7.14 -3.95
C ALA A 232 -7.35 -7.38 -5.39
N ALA A 233 -6.88 -6.56 -6.35
CA ALA A 233 -7.14 -6.72 -7.77
C ALA A 233 -6.65 -8.07 -8.32
N VAL A 234 -5.41 -8.47 -7.99
CA VAL A 234 -4.91 -9.80 -8.42
C VAL A 234 -5.68 -10.93 -7.77
N VAL A 235 -5.98 -10.84 -6.47
CA VAL A 235 -6.82 -11.83 -5.78
C VAL A 235 -8.19 -11.96 -6.45
N ALA A 236 -8.84 -10.83 -6.75
CA ALA A 236 -10.11 -10.80 -7.46
C ALA A 236 -10.00 -11.43 -8.86
N SER A 237 -8.95 -11.11 -9.62
CA SER A 237 -8.72 -11.67 -10.96
C SER A 237 -8.54 -13.18 -10.93
N VAL A 238 -7.82 -13.72 -9.93
CA VAL A 238 -7.70 -15.17 -9.73
C VAL A 238 -9.05 -15.79 -9.38
N LEU A 239 -9.82 -15.17 -8.48
CA LEU A 239 -11.15 -15.67 -8.08
C LEU A 239 -12.15 -15.69 -9.24
N ASN A 240 -12.00 -14.79 -10.21
CA ASN A 240 -12.82 -14.72 -11.41
C ASN A 240 -12.25 -15.53 -12.60
N GLY A 241 -11.16 -16.28 -12.41
CA GLY A 241 -10.52 -17.06 -13.46
C GLY A 241 -9.89 -16.24 -14.59
N LYS A 242 -9.60 -14.95 -14.33
CA LYS A 242 -8.97 -14.03 -15.30
C LYS A 242 -7.45 -14.06 -15.25
N THR A 243 -6.87 -14.39 -14.09
CA THR A 243 -5.43 -14.68 -13.91
C THR A 243 -5.26 -15.99 -13.12
N ALA A 244 -4.02 -16.46 -12.98
CA ALA A 244 -3.72 -17.74 -12.32
C ALA A 244 -3.18 -17.58 -10.88
N ARG A 245 -3.55 -18.53 -10.02
CA ARG A 245 -2.96 -18.65 -8.68
C ARG A 245 -1.47 -19.02 -8.78
N ASN A 246 -0.68 -18.57 -7.81
CA ASN A 246 0.76 -18.83 -7.72
C ASN A 246 1.56 -18.47 -8.99
N LYS A 247 1.06 -17.48 -9.74
CA LYS A 247 1.70 -16.89 -10.91
C LYS A 247 1.90 -15.41 -10.65
N GLU A 248 3.07 -14.89 -11.01
CA GLU A 248 3.32 -13.45 -10.99
C GLU A 248 2.37 -12.75 -11.96
N THR A 249 1.68 -11.73 -11.47
CA THR A 249 0.83 -10.84 -12.24
C THR A 249 1.39 -9.43 -12.13
N VAL A 250 1.71 -8.82 -13.26
CA VAL A 250 2.11 -7.41 -13.33
C VAL A 250 0.85 -6.55 -13.25
N VAL A 251 0.88 -5.56 -12.37
CA VAL A 251 -0.18 -4.56 -12.22
C VAL A 251 0.41 -3.21 -12.57
N HIS A 252 -0.07 -2.61 -13.65
CA HIS A 252 0.33 -1.29 -14.12
C HIS A 252 -0.52 -0.22 -13.44
N LEU A 253 0.02 0.41 -12.39
CA LEU A 253 -0.61 1.55 -11.72
C LEU A 253 -0.21 2.86 -12.41
N ALA A 254 -0.84 3.97 -12.02
CA ALA A 254 -0.47 5.29 -12.56
C ALA A 254 0.98 5.67 -12.24
N GLY A 255 1.48 5.28 -11.05
CA GLY A 255 2.84 5.54 -10.61
C GLY A 255 3.90 4.52 -11.06
N GLY A 256 3.52 3.47 -11.79
CA GLY A 256 4.39 2.40 -12.26
C GLY A 256 3.92 1.01 -11.84
N ASP A 257 4.84 0.03 -11.89
CA ASP A 257 4.46 -1.39 -11.85
C ASP A 257 4.64 -2.02 -10.46
N LEU A 258 3.71 -2.91 -10.11
CA LEU A 258 3.87 -3.88 -9.04
C LEU A 258 3.76 -5.29 -9.61
N ILE A 259 4.57 -6.20 -9.09
CA ILE A 259 4.46 -7.64 -9.38
C ILE A 259 3.81 -8.28 -8.16
N ILE A 260 2.65 -8.87 -8.36
CA ILE A 260 1.86 -9.49 -7.30
C ILE A 260 1.76 -10.99 -7.54
N THR A 261 1.93 -11.77 -6.47
CA THR A 261 1.67 -13.21 -6.49
C THR A 261 0.78 -13.60 -5.32
N TRP A 262 -0.38 -14.19 -5.61
CA TRP A 262 -1.14 -14.88 -4.58
C TRP A 262 -0.68 -16.34 -4.49
N THR A 263 0.13 -16.64 -3.49
CA THR A 263 0.83 -17.92 -3.31
C THR A 263 -0.11 -19.08 -2.98
N ASP A 264 0.30 -20.33 -3.21
CA ASP A 264 -0.51 -21.50 -2.86
C ASP A 264 -0.74 -21.63 -1.34
N GLU A 265 0.19 -21.14 -0.52
CA GLU A 265 0.09 -21.11 0.94
C GLU A 265 -0.97 -20.11 1.46
N GLY A 266 -1.46 -19.22 0.60
CA GLY A 266 -2.52 -18.27 0.91
C GLY A 266 -2.08 -16.82 0.99
N ASN A 267 -0.79 -16.54 1.16
CA ASN A 267 -0.27 -15.18 1.31
C ASN A 267 -0.17 -14.47 -0.05
N VAL A 268 -0.36 -13.16 -0.04
CA VAL A 268 -0.10 -12.31 -1.20
C VAL A 268 1.27 -11.67 -1.03
N ARG A 269 2.14 -11.88 -2.01
CA ARG A 269 3.45 -11.23 -2.08
C ARG A 269 3.36 -10.06 -3.05
N MET A 270 3.82 -8.89 -2.61
CA MET A 270 3.86 -7.67 -3.42
C MET A 270 5.30 -7.24 -3.60
N THR A 271 5.76 -7.23 -4.84
CA THR A 271 7.09 -6.78 -5.24
C THR A 271 7.00 -5.47 -5.99
N GLY A 272 7.88 -4.54 -5.66
CA GLY A 272 8.00 -3.29 -6.42
C GLY A 272 9.21 -2.47 -6.05
N PRO A 273 9.43 -1.34 -6.74
CA PRO A 273 10.58 -0.49 -6.52
C PRO A 273 10.43 0.35 -5.24
N ALA A 274 11.58 0.84 -4.77
CA ALA A 274 11.70 1.89 -3.77
C ALA A 274 12.89 2.78 -4.15
N GLU A 275 12.66 4.09 -4.19
CA GLU A 275 13.62 5.04 -4.76
C GLU A 275 13.89 6.20 -3.79
N THR A 276 15.16 6.57 -3.70
CA THR A 276 15.61 7.74 -2.94
C THR A 276 15.50 8.99 -3.82
N ILE A 277 14.79 10.01 -3.33
CA ILE A 277 14.64 11.30 -4.00
C ILE A 277 15.78 12.22 -3.59
N CYS A 278 15.95 12.43 -2.29
CA CYS A 278 17.00 13.27 -1.74
C CYS A 278 17.31 12.91 -0.29
N THR A 279 18.48 13.32 0.17
CA THR A 279 18.90 13.27 1.58
C THR A 279 19.19 14.69 2.06
N GLY A 280 19.01 14.97 3.34
CA GLY A 280 19.33 16.28 3.87
C GLY A 280 19.22 16.38 5.38
N VAL A 281 19.27 17.62 5.87
CA VAL A 281 19.09 17.97 7.28
C VAL A 281 17.91 18.92 7.38
N TYR A 282 16.91 18.56 8.18
CA TYR A 282 15.74 19.38 8.44
C TYR A 282 15.90 20.14 9.77
N TYR A 283 15.51 21.41 9.81
CA TYR A 283 15.62 22.28 10.98
C TYR A 283 14.23 22.63 11.52
N TYR A 284 14.06 22.58 12.85
CA TYR A 284 12.77 22.82 13.52
C TYR A 284 12.88 23.44 14.92
#